data_AF-A0A2W4V2S4-F1
#
_entry.id   AF-A0A2W4V2S4-F1
#
_cell.length_a   1.000
_cell.length_b   1.000
_cell.length_c   1.000
_cell.angle_alpha   90.00
_cell.angle_beta   90.00
_cell.angle_gamma   90.00
#
_symmetry.space_group_name_H-M   'P 1'
#
loop_
_entity.id
_entity.type
_entity.pdbx_description
1 polymer ?
#
loop_
_entity_poly.entity_id
_entity_poly.type
_entity_poly.pdbx_seq_one_letter_code
_entity_poly.pdbx_strand_id
1 'polypeptide(L)'
;MIQAIKLRQKRKLKAISVKPEVEQKFVNTMDFRSEHTVWKSGCASWYLSPNGRNNTLYPGLNAEYRMRIARFNPAEYVLTASNGKTVKPKVTDHISTGLMAIKAA
;
A
#
# COMPACT_ATOMS: atom_id res chain seq x y z
N MET A 1 -0.54 6.15 6.19
CA MET A 1 0.77 6.31 6.87
C MET A 1 0.65 6.51 8.39
N ILE A 2 -0.07 7.51 8.92
CA ILE A 2 -0.15 7.79 10.37
C ILE A 2 -0.60 6.57 11.20
N GLN A 3 -1.57 5.80 10.70
CA GLN A 3 -2.05 4.57 11.37
C GLN A 3 -0.94 3.55 11.58
N ALA A 4 -0.05 3.36 10.59
CA ALA A 4 1.09 2.44 10.68
C ALA A 4 2.13 2.92 11.72
N ILE A 5 2.40 4.23 11.76
CA ILE A 5 3.33 4.82 12.74
C ILE A 5 2.78 4.63 14.16
N LYS A 6 1.49 4.92 14.39
CA LYS A 6 0.84 4.69 15.68
C LYS A 6 0.88 3.22 16.09
N LEU A 7 0.65 2.30 15.16
CA LEU A 7 0.79 0.87 15.41
C LEU A 7 2.21 0.50 15.82
N ARG A 8 3.22 0.97 15.07
CA ARG A 8 4.64 0.75 15.36
C ARG A 8 5.00 1.21 16.77
N GLN A 9 4.59 2.42 17.15
CA GLN A 9 4.81 2.98 18.49
C GLN A 9 4.11 2.15 19.57
N LYS A 10 2.81 1.87 19.42
CA LYS A 10 2.01 1.09 20.39
C LYS A 10 2.58 -0.31 20.62
N ARG A 11 3.04 -0.97 19.56
CA ARG A 11 3.57 -2.35 19.61
C ARG A 11 5.08 -2.40 19.82
N LYS A 12 5.76 -1.24 19.93
CA LYS A 12 7.23 -1.10 20.04
C LYS A 12 7.97 -1.90 18.94
N LEU A 13 7.47 -1.82 17.71
CA LEU A 13 8.05 -2.54 16.58
C LEU A 13 9.31 -1.81 16.08
N LYS A 14 10.32 -2.59 15.69
CA LYS A 14 11.52 -2.09 15.02
C LYS A 14 11.17 -1.54 13.64
N ALA A 15 10.48 -2.35 12.84
CA ALA A 15 10.12 -2.04 11.46
C ALA A 15 8.75 -2.61 11.07
N ILE A 16 8.17 -2.00 10.04
CA ILE A 16 6.99 -2.47 9.30
C ILE A 16 7.39 -2.41 7.83
N SER A 17 7.45 -3.55 7.16
CA SER A 17 7.75 -3.66 5.73
C SER A 17 6.59 -4.32 4.99
N VAL A 18 6.37 -3.97 3.72
CA VAL A 18 5.35 -4.63 2.91
C VAL A 18 5.76 -6.08 2.66
N LYS A 19 4.78 -6.98 2.58
CA LYS A 19 5.03 -8.35 2.14
C LYS A 19 5.31 -8.39 0.63
N PRO A 20 6.32 -9.13 0.16
CA PRO A 20 6.66 -9.19 -1.27
C PRO A 20 5.47 -9.57 -2.17
N GLU A 21 4.64 -10.52 -1.73
CA GLU A 21 3.46 -10.95 -2.47
C GLU A 21 2.36 -9.88 -2.57
N VAL A 22 2.26 -9.00 -1.56
CA VAL A 22 1.30 -7.89 -1.57
C VAL A 22 1.76 -6.80 -2.54
N GLU A 23 3.05 -6.49 -2.51
CA GLU A 23 3.66 -5.55 -3.46
C GLU A 23 3.52 -6.05 -4.90
N GLN A 24 3.89 -7.31 -5.15
CA GLN A 24 3.77 -7.90 -6.49
C GLN A 24 2.32 -7.88 -7.00
N LYS A 25 1.35 -8.21 -6.14
CA LYS A 25 -0.08 -8.13 -6.49
C LYS A 25 -0.51 -6.71 -6.83
N PHE A 26 -0.06 -5.72 -6.06
CA PHE A 26 -0.33 -4.31 -6.34
C PHE A 26 0.24 -3.91 -7.71
N VAL A 27 1.53 -4.20 -7.95
CA VAL A 27 2.22 -3.89 -9.22
C VAL A 27 1.50 -4.51 -10.40
N ASN A 28 1.19 -5.82 -10.36
CA ASN A 28 0.48 -6.51 -11.44
C ASN A 28 -0.90 -5.87 -11.72
N THR A 29 -1.60 -5.45 -10.66
CA THR A 29 -2.89 -4.77 -10.81
C THR A 29 -2.73 -3.40 -11.48
N MET A 30 -1.68 -2.64 -11.15
CA MET A 30 -1.42 -1.33 -11.76
C MET A 30 -0.96 -1.46 -13.21
N ASP A 31 -0.12 -2.45 -13.55
CA ASP A 31 0.29 -2.71 -14.92
C ASP A 31 -0.90 -3.02 -15.82
N PHE A 32 -1.76 -3.95 -15.38
CA PHE A 32 -2.98 -4.34 -16.10
C PHE A 32 -3.92 -3.14 -16.30
N ARG A 33 -4.20 -2.40 -15.23
CA ARG A 33 -5.09 -1.23 -15.31
C ARG A 33 -4.53 -0.10 -16.17
N SER A 34 -3.20 0.01 -16.27
CA SER A 34 -2.56 1.03 -17.08
C SER A 34 -2.71 0.78 -18.58
N GLU A 35 -2.93 -0.47 -19.02
CA GLU A 35 -2.97 -0.86 -20.45
C GLU A 35 -3.94 -0.05 -21.29
N HIS A 36 -5.07 0.34 -20.73
CA HIS A 36 -6.12 1.06 -21.44
C HIS A 36 -6.17 2.56 -21.12
N THR A 37 -5.14 3.08 -20.46
CA THR A 37 -5.05 4.53 -20.16
C THR A 37 -4.34 5.26 -21.28
N VAL A 38 -4.73 6.51 -21.55
CA VAL A 38 -4.06 7.39 -22.52
C VAL A 38 -2.57 7.64 -22.23
N TRP A 39 -2.11 7.31 -21.02
CA TRP A 39 -0.71 7.41 -20.60
C TRP A 39 0.16 6.26 -21.12
N LYS A 40 -0.48 5.14 -21.51
CA LYS A 40 0.16 3.93 -22.06
C LYS A 40 -0.34 3.58 -23.47
N SER A 41 -1.60 3.90 -23.81
CA SER A 41 -2.13 3.76 -25.16
C SER A 41 -1.83 5.00 -26.00
N GLY A 42 -0.87 4.90 -26.94
CA GLY A 42 -0.54 5.96 -27.88
C GLY A 42 0.95 6.33 -27.92
N CYS A 43 1.23 7.63 -28.09
CA CYS A 43 2.59 8.19 -28.21
C CYS A 43 3.44 7.96 -26.95
N ALA A 44 4.75 7.96 -27.11
CA ALA A 44 5.70 7.91 -26.00
C ALA A 44 5.41 9.06 -25.02
N SER A 45 5.02 8.73 -23.79
CA SER A 45 4.78 9.69 -22.72
C SER A 45 5.94 9.67 -21.72
N TRP A 46 6.21 10.81 -21.08
CA TRP A 46 7.26 10.93 -20.06
C TRP A 46 7.06 9.96 -18.87
N TYR A 47 5.84 9.45 -18.67
CA TYR A 47 5.49 8.53 -17.59
C TYR A 47 5.90 7.07 -17.85
N LEU A 48 6.29 6.75 -19.08
CA LEU A 48 6.73 5.40 -19.47
C LEU A 48 8.23 5.25 -19.25
N SER A 49 8.63 4.14 -18.60
CA SER A 49 10.02 3.71 -18.63
C SER A 49 10.42 3.17 -20.01
N PRO A 50 11.72 2.98 -20.30
CA PRO A 50 12.19 2.46 -21.60
C PRO A 50 11.56 1.12 -22.02
N ASN A 51 11.07 0.33 -21.07
CA ASN A 51 10.34 -0.92 -21.32
C ASN A 51 8.81 -0.74 -21.51
N GLY A 52 8.33 0.50 -21.65
CA GLY A 52 6.92 0.81 -21.89
C GLY A 52 5.99 0.66 -20.68
N ARG A 53 6.52 0.45 -19.47
CA ARG A 53 5.73 0.36 -18.24
C ARG A 53 5.48 1.73 -17.63
N ASN A 54 4.26 1.96 -17.14
CA ASN A 54 3.95 3.13 -16.34
C ASN A 54 4.31 2.84 -14.88
N ASN A 55 5.48 3.30 -14.44
CA ASN A 55 5.95 3.11 -13.07
C ASN A 55 5.61 4.29 -12.14
N THR A 56 4.90 5.29 -12.66
CA THR A 56 4.82 6.61 -12.02
C THR A 56 3.40 6.96 -11.57
N LEU A 57 2.38 6.55 -12.33
CA LEU A 57 1.00 6.94 -12.09
C LEU A 57 0.14 5.80 -11.57
N TYR A 58 -0.83 6.17 -10.73
CA TYR A 58 -1.93 5.29 -10.37
C TYR A 58 -3.04 5.37 -11.45
N PRO A 59 -3.39 4.26 -12.14
CA PRO A 59 -4.35 4.25 -13.25
C PRO A 59 -5.80 4.17 -12.75
N GLY A 60 -6.27 5.21 -12.06
CA GLY A 60 -7.63 5.27 -11.52
C GLY A 60 -8.04 6.63 -10.98
N LEU A 61 -9.27 6.70 -10.47
CA LEU A 61 -9.83 7.92 -9.89
C LEU A 61 -9.17 8.24 -8.54
N ASN A 62 -8.96 9.52 -8.26
CA ASN A 62 -8.46 9.99 -6.96
C ASN A 62 -9.33 9.52 -5.79
N ALA A 63 -10.66 9.49 -5.95
CA ALA A 63 -11.58 9.01 -4.93
C ALA A 63 -11.36 7.51 -4.62
N GLU A 64 -11.16 6.69 -5.65
CA GLU A 64 -10.85 5.26 -5.48
C GLU A 64 -9.51 5.07 -4.77
N TYR A 65 -8.48 5.82 -5.18
CA TYR A 65 -7.17 5.78 -4.53
C TYR A 65 -7.28 6.14 -3.04
N ARG A 66 -8.00 7.22 -2.71
CA ARG A 66 -8.28 7.63 -1.31
C ARG A 66 -8.93 6.51 -0.52
N MET A 67 -9.94 5.84 -1.08
CA MET A 67 -10.62 4.72 -0.43
C MET A 67 -9.66 3.53 -0.19
N ARG A 68 -8.81 3.20 -1.17
CA ARG A 68 -7.84 2.11 -1.04
C ARG A 68 -6.83 2.35 0.09
N ILE A 69 -6.37 3.59 0.27
CA ILE A 69 -5.36 3.92 1.30
C ILE A 69 -5.95 4.41 2.62
N ALA A 70 -7.28 4.54 2.72
CA ALA A 70 -7.98 5.08 3.88
C ALA A 70 -7.68 4.29 5.17
N ARG A 71 -7.50 2.98 5.05
CA ARG A 71 -7.19 2.08 6.16
C ARG A 71 -5.88 1.34 5.92
N PHE A 72 -4.98 1.43 6.89
CA PHE A 72 -3.82 0.56 6.96
C PHE A 72 -4.26 -0.84 7.40
N ASN A 73 -3.97 -1.86 6.60
CA ASN A 73 -4.26 -3.27 6.89
C ASN A 73 -3.02 -3.99 7.43
N PRO A 74 -2.91 -4.28 8.73
CA PRO A 74 -1.71 -4.93 9.29
C PRO A 74 -1.38 -6.30 8.68
N ALA A 75 -2.35 -7.02 8.12
CA ALA A 75 -2.13 -8.35 7.53
C ALA A 75 -1.30 -8.32 6.25
N GLU A 76 -1.17 -7.17 5.61
CA GLU A 76 -0.42 -6.97 4.37
C GLU A 76 1.07 -6.67 4.59
N TYR A 77 1.49 -6.58 5.86
CA TYR A 77 2.84 -6.17 6.23
C TYR A 77 3.52 -7.23 7.10
N VAL A 78 4.86 -7.24 7.03
CA VAL A 78 5.76 -7.93 7.94
C VAL A 78 6.05 -6.99 9.10
N LEU A 79 5.64 -7.37 10.30
CA LEU A 79 5.92 -6.62 11.52
C LEU A 79 7.18 -7.18 12.18
N THR A 80 8.20 -6.36 12.37
CA THR A 80 9.47 -6.78 12.98
C THR A 80 9.56 -6.23 14.40
N ALA A 81 9.67 -7.11 15.39
CA ALA A 81 9.86 -6.73 16.79
C ALA A 81 11.25 -6.15 17.06
N SER A 82 11.45 -5.54 18.23
CA SER A 82 12.75 -4.98 18.65
C SER A 82 13.90 -6.00 18.59
N ASN A 83 13.62 -7.26 18.90
CA ASN A 83 14.57 -8.38 18.83
C ASN A 83 14.78 -8.94 17.41
N GLY A 84 14.25 -8.30 16.36
CA GLY A 84 14.40 -8.71 14.97
C GLY A 84 13.46 -9.84 14.52
N LYS A 85 12.68 -10.45 15.42
CA LYS A 85 11.73 -11.49 15.03
C LYS A 85 10.49 -10.91 14.36
N THR A 86 10.00 -11.60 13.33
CA THR A 86 8.68 -11.30 12.75
C THR A 86 7.58 -11.65 13.72
N VAL A 87 6.61 -10.75 13.89
CA VAL A 87 5.42 -10.96 14.72
C VAL A 87 4.17 -10.88 13.89
N LYS A 88 3.19 -11.74 14.19
CA LYS A 88 1.89 -11.71 13.51
C LYS A 88 1.06 -10.50 13.99
N PRO A 89 0.29 -9.86 13.10
CA PRO A 89 -0.72 -8.90 13.50
C PRO A 89 -1.76 -9.52 14.44
N LYS A 90 -2.25 -8.74 15.38
CA LYS A 90 -3.34 -9.12 16.29
C LYS A 90 -4.67 -8.58 15.77
N VAL A 91 -5.78 -9.22 16.14
CA VAL A 91 -7.14 -8.71 15.86
C VAL A 91 -7.31 -7.26 16.38
N THR A 92 -6.72 -6.95 17.53
CA THR A 92 -6.73 -5.60 18.09
C THR A 92 -5.99 -4.56 17.23
N ASP A 93 -5.00 -4.97 16.44
CA ASP A 93 -4.31 -4.09 15.50
C ASP A 93 -5.25 -3.71 14.35
N HIS A 94 -6.02 -4.68 13.84
CA HIS A 94 -7.04 -4.44 12.81
C HIS A 94 -8.17 -3.53 13.29
N ILE A 95 -8.71 -3.77 14.48
CA ILE A 95 -9.75 -2.93 15.08
C ILE A 95 -9.23 -1.50 15.26
N SER A 96 -8.01 -1.36 15.80
CA SER A 96 -7.40 -0.05 16.04
C SER A 96 -7.22 0.75 14.75
N THR A 97 -6.74 0.14 13.66
CA THR A 97 -6.55 0.85 12.39
C THR A 97 -7.87 1.16 11.70
N GLY A 98 -8.87 0.28 11.82
CA GLY A 98 -10.23 0.52 11.33
C GLY A 98 -10.91 1.72 12.01
N LEU A 99 -10.85 1.79 13.35
CA LEU A 99 -11.38 2.92 14.11
C LEU A 99 -10.67 4.24 13.75
N MET A 100 -9.36 4.22 13.53
CA MET A 100 -8.62 5.41 13.09
C MET A 100 -9.01 5.86 11.68
N ALA A 101 -9.31 4.93 10.77
CA ALA A 101 -9.76 5.26 9.43
C ALA A 101 -11.12 5.95 9.45
N ILE A 102 -12.06 5.45 10.26
CA ILE A 102 -13.41 6.04 10.40
C ILE A 102 -13.34 7.45 11.00
N LYS A 103 -12.51 7.67 12.02
CA LYS A 103 -12.36 8.99 12.65
C LYS A 103 -11.69 10.05 11.77
N ALA A 104 -11.01 9.64 10.71
CA ALA A 104 -10.28 10.52 9.80
C ALA A 104 -11.02 10.73 8.45
N ALA A 105 -12.18 10.07 8.28
CA ALA A 105 -13.09 10.27 7.16
C ALA A 105 -14.01 11.46 7.46
#